data_AF-A0A553QM52-F1
#
_entry.id   AF-A0A553QM52-F1
#
_cell.length_a   1.000
_cell.length_b   1.000
_cell.length_c   1.000
_cell.angle_alpha   90.00
_cell.angle_beta   90.00
_cell.angle_gamma   90.00
#
_symmetry.space_group_name_H-M   'P 1'
#
loop_
_entity.id
_entity.type
_entity.pdbx_description
1 polymer ?
#
loop_
_entity_poly.entity_id
_entity_poly.type
_entity_poly.pdbx_seq_one_letter_code
_entity_poly.pdbx_strand_id
1 'polypeptide(L)'
;VLYYSLLGSVESQTKQRVLLELYTNLVWFCRDQCFNREQTSVLISIMKNVHQFSTETPLNNTDQCLTYCSELLLCHSVKRPPFSIDLFNSDQVKDILFYFINSYLRHYFFYKYIFTPEVQLDIHLSYSGMVQDMDQEDTAQSDCTACEERKAEETEMVGEVQPSPEVTNTETKETDCLKSGSSSMSELKALVEKEVKEEVMRLTAQLHQRLQDSTDQLNHAIAKLESNIHGKK
;
A
#
# COMPACT_ATOMS: atom_id res chain seq x y z
N VAL A 1 -30.93 -3.57 17.25
CA VAL A 1 -30.11 -3.45 18.48
C VAL A 1 -29.73 -4.82 19.05
N LEU A 2 -30.68 -5.71 19.39
CA LEU A 2 -30.37 -7.05 19.93
C LEU A 2 -29.53 -7.94 19.00
N TYR A 3 -29.72 -7.85 17.68
CA TYR A 3 -28.93 -8.61 16.70
C TYR A 3 -27.45 -8.18 16.67
N TYR A 4 -27.17 -6.87 16.76
CA TYR A 4 -25.79 -6.36 16.82
C TYR A 4 -25.10 -6.73 18.14
N SER A 5 -25.81 -6.77 19.26
CA SER A 5 -25.28 -7.25 20.54
C SER A 5 -24.98 -8.76 20.52
N LEU A 6 -25.81 -9.55 19.84
CA LEU A 6 -25.57 -10.99 19.66
C LEU A 6 -24.40 -11.24 18.70
N LEU A 7 -24.33 -10.50 17.59
CA LEU A 7 -23.25 -10.60 16.61
C LEU A 7 -21.91 -10.17 17.23
N GLY A 8 -21.87 -9.08 18.00
CA GLY A 8 -20.68 -8.67 18.74
C GLY A 8 -20.24 -9.69 19.80
N SER A 9 -21.17 -10.42 20.42
CA SER A 9 -20.84 -11.52 21.35
C SER A 9 -20.22 -12.73 20.62
N VAL A 10 -20.71 -13.07 19.43
CA VAL A 10 -20.17 -14.17 18.60
C VAL A 10 -18.82 -13.79 18.00
N GLU A 11 -18.66 -12.54 17.56
CA GLU A 11 -17.40 -12.03 17.02
C GLU A 11 -16.31 -12.00 18.10
N SER A 12 -16.64 -11.57 19.31
CA SER A 12 -15.74 -11.62 20.47
C SER A 12 -15.32 -13.07 20.80
N GLN A 13 -16.26 -14.03 20.80
CA GLN A 13 -15.94 -15.44 21.02
C GLN A 13 -15.03 -16.03 19.93
N THR A 14 -15.23 -15.62 18.67
CA THR A 14 -14.41 -16.09 17.54
C THR A 14 -12.97 -15.57 17.65
N LYS A 15 -12.80 -14.28 17.96
CA LYS A 15 -11.48 -13.67 18.23
C LYS A 15 -10.77 -14.37 19.39
N GLN A 16 -11.48 -14.66 20.47
CA GLN A 16 -10.94 -15.40 21.61
C GLN A 16 -10.49 -16.82 21.24
N ARG A 17 -11.27 -17.53 20.41
CA ARG A 17 -10.92 -18.88 19.95
C ARG A 17 -9.63 -18.88 19.12
N VAL A 18 -9.49 -17.93 18.20
CA VAL A 18 -8.28 -17.78 17.37
C VAL A 18 -7.05 -17.46 18.23
N LEU A 19 -7.18 -16.56 19.21
CA LEU A 19 -6.10 -16.27 20.15
C LEU A 19 -5.71 -17.50 20.98
N LEU A 20 -6.70 -18.24 21.47
CA LEU A 20 -6.46 -19.45 22.25
C LEU A 20 -5.70 -20.49 21.42
N GLU A 21 -6.05 -20.64 20.14
CA GLU A 21 -5.36 -21.54 19.23
C GLU A 21 -3.91 -21.11 18.96
N LEU A 22 -3.68 -19.80 18.75
CA LEU A 22 -2.32 -19.24 18.64
C LEU A 22 -1.46 -19.57 19.87
N TYR A 23 -1.98 -19.29 21.07
CA TYR A 23 -1.24 -19.57 22.31
C TYR A 23 -1.08 -21.06 22.60
N THR A 24 -2.08 -21.87 22.24
CA THR A 24 -2.00 -23.33 22.38
C THR A 24 -0.89 -23.90 21.51
N ASN A 25 -0.83 -23.48 20.24
CA ASN A 25 0.23 -23.87 19.31
C ASN A 25 1.62 -23.42 19.80
N LEU A 26 1.70 -22.21 20.36
CA LEU A 26 2.95 -21.71 20.97
C LEU A 26 3.40 -22.56 22.16
N VAL A 27 2.47 -22.98 23.02
CA VAL A 27 2.78 -23.88 24.15
C VAL A 27 3.23 -25.25 23.66
N TRP A 28 2.61 -25.79 22.60
CA TRP A 28 3.07 -27.03 21.97
C TRP A 28 4.51 -26.92 21.47
N PHE A 29 4.84 -25.83 20.80
CA PHE A 29 6.22 -25.54 20.37
C PHE A 29 7.19 -25.46 21.57
N CYS A 30 6.84 -24.74 22.64
CA CYS A 30 7.66 -24.67 23.85
C CYS A 30 7.92 -26.05 24.47
N ARG A 31 6.93 -26.95 24.42
CA ARG A 31 7.06 -28.32 24.94
C ARG A 31 7.98 -29.17 24.07
N ASP A 32 7.88 -29.05 22.75
CA ASP A 32 8.76 -29.73 21.80
C ASP A 32 10.22 -29.32 22.01
N GLN A 33 10.46 -28.02 22.22
CA GLN A 33 11.78 -27.46 22.49
C GLN A 33 12.25 -27.57 23.96
N CYS A 34 11.48 -28.26 24.81
CA CYS A 34 11.79 -28.48 26.23
C CYS A 34 12.06 -27.19 27.04
N PHE A 35 11.32 -26.12 26.78
CA PHE A 35 11.49 -24.84 27.49
C PHE A 35 11.01 -24.89 28.94
N ASN A 36 11.71 -24.14 29.80
CA ASN A 36 11.34 -23.94 31.19
C ASN A 36 10.05 -23.13 31.33
N ARG A 37 9.44 -23.15 32.52
CA ARG A 37 8.22 -22.38 32.83
C ARG A 37 8.41 -20.88 32.59
N GLU A 38 9.57 -20.35 32.99
CA GLU A 38 9.90 -18.93 32.81
C GLU A 38 10.07 -18.58 31.32
N GLN A 39 10.83 -19.38 30.58
CA GLN A 39 11.00 -19.24 29.13
C GLN A 39 9.65 -19.27 28.38
N THR A 40 8.79 -20.22 28.73
CA THR A 40 7.44 -20.34 28.15
C THR A 40 6.60 -19.10 28.43
N SER A 41 6.60 -18.62 29.69
CA SER A 41 5.86 -17.41 30.08
C SER A 41 6.35 -16.18 29.33
N VAL A 42 7.67 -16.03 29.18
CA VAL A 42 8.27 -14.92 28.44
C VAL A 42 7.93 -15.02 26.96
N LEU A 43 8.03 -16.20 26.34
CA LEU A 43 7.72 -16.35 24.92
C LEU A 43 6.25 -16.05 24.60
N ILE A 44 5.32 -16.50 25.46
CA ILE A 44 3.90 -16.15 25.35
C ILE A 44 3.70 -14.63 25.46
N SER A 45 4.44 -13.98 26.37
CA SER A 45 4.38 -12.53 26.55
C SER A 45 4.93 -11.77 25.33
N ILE A 46 6.04 -12.22 24.75
CA ILE A 46 6.60 -11.68 23.50
C ILE A 46 5.56 -11.81 22.38
N MET A 47 5.01 -13.01 22.17
CA MET A 47 3.99 -13.23 21.14
C MET A 47 2.76 -12.33 21.34
N LYS A 48 2.31 -12.17 22.59
CA LYS A 48 1.20 -11.27 22.92
C LYS A 48 1.52 -9.82 22.54
N ASN A 49 2.69 -9.32 22.91
CA ASN A 49 3.09 -7.94 22.60
C ASN A 49 3.23 -7.73 21.09
N VAL A 50 3.83 -8.67 20.38
CA VAL A 50 3.97 -8.60 18.92
C VAL A 50 2.61 -8.66 18.23
N HIS A 51 1.71 -9.52 18.71
CA HIS A 51 0.35 -9.58 18.17
C HIS A 51 -0.40 -8.27 18.41
N GLN A 52 -0.34 -7.71 19.63
CA GLN A 52 -0.94 -6.42 19.93
C GLN A 52 -0.41 -5.33 18.99
N PHE A 53 0.91 -5.19 18.88
CA PHE A 53 1.56 -4.24 17.97
C PHE A 53 1.14 -4.43 16.50
N SER A 54 0.95 -5.67 16.06
CA SER A 54 0.47 -5.99 14.72
C SER A 54 -0.95 -5.48 14.46
N THR A 55 -1.81 -5.48 15.48
CA THR A 55 -3.23 -5.13 15.39
C THR A 55 -3.53 -3.64 15.61
N GLU A 56 -2.60 -2.89 16.19
CA GLU A 56 -2.76 -1.46 16.49
C GLU A 56 -2.90 -0.56 15.24
N THR A 57 -2.37 -1.00 14.10
CA THR A 57 -2.47 -0.28 12.83
C THR A 57 -3.20 -1.14 11.79
N PRO A 58 -4.06 -0.56 10.94
CA PRO A 58 -4.62 -1.28 9.79
C PRO A 58 -3.59 -1.47 8.66
N LEU A 59 -2.48 -0.71 8.67
CA LEU A 59 -1.46 -0.78 7.64
C LEU A 59 -0.60 -2.03 7.78
N ASN A 60 -0.10 -2.55 6.66
CA ASN A 60 0.86 -3.65 6.68
C ASN A 60 2.14 -3.23 7.43
N ASN A 61 2.43 -3.94 8.52
CA ASN A 61 3.58 -3.72 9.40
C ASN A 61 4.37 -5.02 9.63
N THR A 62 4.39 -5.93 8.65
CA THR A 62 5.05 -7.24 8.74
C THR A 62 6.54 -7.12 9.13
N ASP A 63 7.31 -6.28 8.43
CA ASP A 63 8.74 -6.10 8.70
C ASP A 63 9.00 -5.50 10.09
N GLN A 64 8.13 -4.58 10.51
CA GLN A 64 8.20 -3.99 11.85
C GLN A 64 7.88 -5.02 12.93
N CYS A 65 6.91 -5.91 12.70
CA CYS A 65 6.58 -6.99 13.63
C CYS A 65 7.76 -7.97 13.77
N LEU A 66 8.43 -8.33 12.67
CA LEU A 66 9.62 -9.17 12.69
C LEU A 66 10.78 -8.51 13.45
N THR A 67 11.00 -7.23 13.18
CA THR A 67 12.04 -6.43 13.86
C THR A 67 11.75 -6.37 15.36
N TYR A 68 10.52 -6.02 15.75
CA TYR A 68 10.09 -5.92 17.13
C TYR A 68 10.20 -7.27 17.88
N CYS A 69 9.80 -8.38 17.24
CA CYS A 69 9.99 -9.72 17.79
C CYS A 69 11.48 -10.04 18.02
N SER A 70 12.33 -9.70 17.05
CA SER A 70 13.77 -9.91 17.14
C SER A 70 14.42 -9.09 18.25
N GLU A 71 14.01 -7.83 18.43
CA GLU A 71 14.48 -6.96 19.52
C GLU A 71 14.08 -7.51 20.89
N LEU A 72 12.82 -7.91 21.05
CA LEU A 72 12.33 -8.51 22.30
C LEU A 72 13.09 -9.81 22.62
N LEU A 73 13.31 -10.67 21.63
CA LEU A 73 14.10 -11.90 21.81
C LEU A 73 15.54 -11.57 22.22
N LEU A 74 16.16 -10.56 21.61
CA LEU A 74 17.52 -10.14 21.96
C LEU A 74 17.61 -9.64 23.41
N CYS A 75 16.61 -8.89 23.88
CA CYS A 75 16.50 -8.49 25.29
C CYS A 75 16.41 -9.67 26.26
N HIS A 76 15.95 -10.83 25.81
CA HIS A 76 15.85 -12.05 26.61
C HIS A 76 16.94 -13.09 26.33
N SER A 77 17.96 -12.74 25.54
CA SER A 77 19.05 -13.65 25.15
C SER A 77 20.45 -13.14 25.50
N VAL A 78 20.55 -11.88 25.94
CA VAL A 78 21.84 -11.24 26.27
C VAL A 78 21.80 -10.78 27.72
N LYS A 79 22.89 -10.99 28.47
CA LYS A 79 23.00 -10.56 29.87
C LYS A 79 23.49 -9.11 29.99
N ARG A 80 22.59 -8.13 30.16
CA ARG A 80 22.91 -6.72 30.46
C ARG A 80 21.87 -6.12 31.42
N PRO A 81 21.96 -6.40 32.72
CA PRO A 81 21.13 -5.70 33.72
C PRO A 81 21.34 -4.17 33.60
N PRO A 82 20.31 -3.31 33.71
CA PRO A 82 18.89 -3.58 34.00
C PRO A 82 18.01 -3.93 32.77
N PHE A 83 18.55 -3.93 31.54
CA PHE A 83 17.77 -3.93 30.30
C PHE A 83 17.54 -5.32 29.69
N SER A 84 18.40 -6.30 29.98
CA SER A 84 18.31 -7.62 29.34
C SER A 84 18.72 -8.75 30.27
N ILE A 85 18.05 -9.89 30.12
CA ILE A 85 18.21 -11.10 30.94
C ILE A 85 18.58 -12.25 30.00
N ASP A 86 19.44 -13.15 30.45
CA ASP A 86 19.94 -14.30 29.69
C ASP A 86 19.01 -15.51 29.90
N LEU A 87 17.87 -15.52 29.20
CA LEU A 87 16.86 -16.59 29.28
C LEU A 87 16.98 -17.59 28.13
N PHE A 88 17.34 -17.16 26.93
CA PHE A 88 17.37 -18.00 25.73
C PHE A 88 18.78 -18.11 25.18
N ASN A 89 19.16 -19.34 24.79
CA ASN A 89 20.41 -19.59 24.08
C ASN A 89 20.31 -19.16 22.62
N SER A 90 21.46 -18.89 21.98
CA SER A 90 21.50 -18.46 20.57
C SER A 90 20.77 -19.40 19.61
N ASP A 91 20.84 -20.71 19.83
CA ASP A 91 20.14 -21.68 18.97
C ASP A 91 18.63 -21.67 19.22
N GLN A 92 18.20 -21.59 20.48
CA GLN A 92 16.78 -21.45 20.85
C GLN A 92 16.16 -20.20 20.24
N VAL A 93 16.90 -19.09 20.17
CA VAL A 93 16.44 -17.85 19.52
C VAL A 93 16.18 -18.06 18.03
N LYS A 94 17.07 -18.78 17.34
CA LYS A 94 16.90 -19.08 15.91
C LYS A 94 15.67 -19.96 15.71
N ASP A 95 15.48 -20.97 16.55
CA ASP A 95 14.33 -21.88 16.47
C ASP A 95 13.01 -21.14 16.74
N ILE A 96 12.99 -20.26 17.75
CA ILE A 96 11.84 -19.40 18.04
C ILE A 96 11.53 -18.48 16.86
N LEU A 97 12.55 -17.83 16.28
CA LEU A 97 12.36 -16.91 15.16
C LEU A 97 11.87 -17.66 13.91
N PHE A 98 12.43 -18.84 13.63
CA PHE A 98 11.98 -19.70 12.55
C PHE A 98 10.53 -20.14 12.76
N TYR A 99 10.16 -20.56 13.97
CA TYR A 99 8.77 -20.87 14.31
C TYR A 99 7.87 -19.66 14.10
N PHE A 100 8.26 -18.48 14.58
CA PHE A 100 7.49 -17.24 14.47
C PHE A 100 7.21 -16.86 13.00
N ILE A 101 8.22 -16.94 12.14
CA ILE A 101 8.07 -16.66 10.71
C ILE A 101 7.12 -17.66 10.05
N ASN A 102 7.30 -18.96 10.31
CA ASN A 102 6.54 -20.01 9.64
C ASN A 102 5.11 -20.21 10.16
N SER A 103 4.84 -19.79 11.40
CA SER A 103 3.53 -19.92 12.03
C SER A 103 2.76 -18.60 12.04
N TYR A 104 3.30 -17.56 12.68
CA TYR A 104 2.61 -16.30 12.89
C TYR A 104 2.64 -15.42 11.63
N LEU A 105 3.84 -15.10 11.10
CA LEU A 105 3.94 -14.22 9.94
C LEU A 105 3.38 -14.83 8.66
N ARG A 106 3.48 -16.15 8.49
CA ARG A 106 2.84 -16.85 7.38
C ARG A 106 1.32 -16.61 7.31
N HIS A 107 0.66 -16.45 8.46
CA HIS A 107 -0.77 -16.18 8.55
C HIS A 107 -1.06 -14.72 8.95
N TYR A 108 -0.12 -13.80 8.68
CA TYR A 108 -0.21 -12.40 9.09
C TYR A 108 -1.52 -11.73 8.63
N PHE A 109 -1.90 -11.90 7.36
CA PHE A 109 -3.12 -11.29 6.82
C PHE A 109 -4.40 -11.82 7.48
N PHE A 110 -4.41 -13.08 7.91
CA PHE A 110 -5.54 -13.67 8.64
C PHE A 110 -5.72 -13.00 10.01
N TYR A 111 -4.63 -12.83 10.75
CA TYR A 111 -4.66 -12.10 12.02
C TYR A 111 -5.04 -10.63 11.80
N LYS A 112 -4.50 -9.98 10.77
CA LYS A 112 -4.85 -8.59 10.45
C LYS A 112 -6.35 -8.43 10.20
N TYR A 113 -6.91 -9.29 9.36
CA TYR A 113 -8.32 -9.24 9.01
C TYR A 113 -9.25 -9.38 10.21
N ILE A 114 -8.93 -10.30 11.14
CA ILE A 114 -9.80 -10.58 12.29
C ILE A 114 -9.66 -9.51 13.38
N PHE A 115 -8.45 -9.00 13.61
CA PHE A 115 -8.15 -8.21 14.81
C PHE A 115 -7.98 -6.72 14.54
N THR A 116 -7.84 -6.28 13.29
CA THR A 116 -7.79 -4.85 12.97
C THR A 116 -9.18 -4.22 13.15
N PRO A 117 -9.32 -3.17 13.96
CA PRO A 117 -10.57 -2.44 14.06
C PRO A 117 -10.89 -1.73 12.74
N GLU A 118 -12.13 -1.81 12.28
CA GLU A 118 -12.59 -1.05 11.12
C GLU A 118 -12.54 0.45 11.43
N VAL A 119 -11.82 1.22 10.62
CA VAL A 119 -11.79 2.68 10.69
C VAL A 119 -12.55 3.22 9.49
N GLN A 120 -13.73 3.78 9.72
CA GLN A 120 -14.50 4.49 8.69
C GLN A 120 -14.10 5.98 8.73
N LEU A 121 -13.58 6.49 7.62
CA LEU A 121 -13.28 7.92 7.45
C LEU A 121 -14.39 8.55 6.60
N ASP A 122 -15.25 9.34 7.24
CA ASP A 122 -16.24 10.16 6.55
C ASP A 122 -15.61 11.52 6.21
N ILE A 123 -15.31 11.74 4.93
CA ILE A 123 -14.68 12.97 4.45
C ILE A 123 -15.76 13.88 3.88
N HIS A 124 -16.14 14.91 4.64
CA HIS A 124 -16.96 16.01 4.11
C HIS A 124 -16.05 17.09 3.51
N LEU A 125 -15.95 17.14 2.18
CA LEU A 125 -15.22 18.20 1.48
C LEU A 125 -16.15 19.39 1.20
N SER A 126 -15.82 20.55 1.77
CA SER A 126 -16.43 21.82 1.37
C SER A 126 -15.42 22.62 0.55
N TYR A 127 -15.71 22.80 -0.74
CA TYR A 127 -14.85 23.53 -1.66
C TYR A 127 -15.16 25.04 -1.59
N SER A 128 -14.34 25.81 -0.89
CA SER A 128 -14.42 27.27 -0.90
C SER A 128 -13.72 27.80 -2.16
N GLY A 129 -14.48 28.08 -3.22
CA GLY A 129 -13.92 28.59 -4.48
C GLY A 129 -14.82 28.46 -5.70
N MET A 130 -15.91 27.69 -5.61
CA MET A 130 -16.99 27.78 -6.59
C MET A 130 -17.94 28.87 -6.12
N VAL A 131 -18.14 29.89 -6.96
CA VAL A 131 -19.25 30.83 -6.81
C VAL A 131 -20.52 29.99 -6.88
N GLN A 132 -21.18 29.83 -5.74
CA GLN A 132 -22.56 29.32 -5.71
C GLN A 132 -23.40 30.42 -6.34
N ASP A 133 -23.85 30.21 -7.58
CA ASP A 133 -25.05 30.87 -8.07
C ASP A 133 -26.19 30.36 -7.18
N MET A 134 -26.47 31.15 -6.14
CA MET A 134 -27.61 30.99 -5.25
C MET A 134 -28.86 31.36 -6.03
N ASP A 135 -29.41 30.42 -6.78
CA ASP A 135 -30.83 30.46 -7.15
C ASP A 135 -31.61 29.67 -6.10
N GLN A 136 -31.99 30.37 -5.03
CA GLN A 136 -33.09 29.96 -4.16
C GLN A 136 -34.40 30.21 -4.90
N GLU A 137 -35.07 29.16 -5.40
CA GLU A 137 -36.53 29.16 -5.53
C GLU A 137 -37.11 27.79 -5.12
N ASP A 138 -37.79 27.85 -3.98
CA ASP A 138 -39.04 27.21 -3.61
C ASP A 138 -39.27 25.68 -3.68
N THR A 139 -39.57 25.22 -2.46
CA THR A 139 -40.44 24.12 -2.06
C THR A 139 -41.49 23.67 -3.09
N ALA A 140 -41.38 22.43 -3.59
CA ALA A 140 -42.54 21.65 -3.99
C ALA A 140 -42.28 20.15 -3.83
N GLN A 141 -43.01 19.58 -2.89
CA GLN A 141 -43.16 18.17 -2.60
C GLN A 141 -43.88 17.46 -3.76
N SER A 142 -43.32 16.37 -4.27
CA SER A 142 -44.08 15.37 -5.04
C SER A 142 -43.45 14.01 -4.88
N ASP A 143 -44.16 13.14 -4.15
CA ASP A 143 -43.95 11.70 -4.12
C ASP A 143 -44.02 11.08 -5.52
N CYS A 144 -43.32 9.96 -5.74
CA CYS A 144 -43.89 8.69 -6.25
C CYS A 144 -42.80 7.61 -6.42
N THR A 145 -42.76 6.72 -5.42
CA THR A 145 -42.75 5.24 -5.47
C THR A 145 -42.21 4.44 -6.67
N ALA A 146 -41.46 3.38 -6.31
CA ALA A 146 -41.35 2.03 -6.92
C ALA A 146 -40.52 1.90 -8.23
N CYS A 147 -39.73 0.84 -8.50
CA CYS A 147 -39.44 -0.44 -7.85
C CYS A 147 -38.15 -1.06 -8.47
N GLU A 148 -37.39 -1.76 -7.62
CA GLU A 148 -36.77 -3.10 -7.79
C GLU A 148 -35.72 -3.43 -8.88
N GLU A 149 -34.56 -3.84 -8.32
CA GLU A 149 -33.76 -5.06 -8.58
C GLU A 149 -33.05 -5.29 -9.94
N ARG A 150 -31.72 -5.54 -9.88
CA ARG A 150 -31.13 -6.89 -10.17
C ARG A 150 -29.62 -7.01 -9.92
N LYS A 151 -29.32 -8.17 -9.31
CA LYS A 151 -28.09 -8.97 -9.07
C LYS A 151 -26.82 -8.78 -9.92
N ALA A 152 -25.70 -8.74 -9.18
CA ALA A 152 -24.50 -9.60 -9.18
C ALA A 152 -23.97 -10.24 -10.48
N GLU A 153 -22.65 -10.07 -10.73
CA GLU A 153 -21.67 -11.18 -10.75
C GLU A 153 -20.21 -10.65 -10.80
N GLU A 154 -19.37 -11.22 -9.95
CA GLU A 154 -17.91 -11.09 -9.93
C GLU A 154 -17.27 -12.12 -10.87
N THR A 155 -16.12 -11.82 -11.47
CA THR A 155 -15.07 -12.84 -11.72
C THR A 155 -13.70 -12.15 -11.80
N GLU A 156 -12.81 -12.63 -10.94
CA GLU A 156 -11.37 -12.30 -10.85
C GLU A 156 -10.58 -12.83 -12.05
N MET A 157 -9.37 -12.30 -12.29
CA MET A 157 -8.14 -13.11 -12.36
C MET A 157 -6.87 -12.25 -12.51
N VAL A 158 -5.85 -12.67 -11.77
CA VAL A 158 -4.45 -12.23 -11.70
C VAL A 158 -3.63 -12.85 -12.85
N GLY A 159 -2.56 -12.19 -13.33
CA GLY A 159 -1.40 -12.91 -13.89
C GLY A 159 -0.60 -12.26 -15.04
N GLU A 160 0.34 -11.39 -14.65
CA GLU A 160 1.77 -11.34 -15.05
C GLU A 160 2.28 -11.05 -16.51
N VAL A 161 3.31 -10.19 -16.51
CA VAL A 161 4.46 -10.04 -17.45
C VAL A 161 4.42 -8.90 -18.52
N GLN A 162 5.28 -7.90 -18.27
CA GLN A 162 5.87 -6.93 -19.22
C GLN A 162 6.84 -7.61 -20.22
N PRO A 163 7.14 -7.08 -21.44
CA PRO A 163 7.54 -5.68 -21.65
C PRO A 163 7.07 -4.99 -22.97
N SER A 164 7.17 -3.65 -22.92
CA SER A 164 7.05 -2.60 -23.98
C SER A 164 7.72 -2.95 -25.34
N PRO A 165 7.48 -2.23 -26.47
CA PRO A 165 6.90 -0.87 -26.61
C PRO A 165 5.95 -0.64 -27.82
N GLU A 166 5.56 0.62 -28.00
CA GLU A 166 4.86 1.24 -29.15
C GLU A 166 3.34 1.47 -29.05
N VAL A 167 3.02 2.64 -28.49
CA VAL A 167 2.11 3.69 -28.98
C VAL A 167 1.08 3.26 -30.05
N THR A 168 -0.21 3.17 -29.67
CA THR A 168 -1.36 3.65 -30.48
C THR A 168 -2.65 3.59 -29.63
N ASN A 169 -3.21 4.79 -29.39
CA ASN A 169 -4.61 5.17 -29.23
C ASN A 169 -5.61 4.17 -28.62
N THR A 170 -5.99 4.40 -27.36
CA THR A 170 -7.26 3.93 -26.79
C THR A 170 -8.18 5.12 -26.52
N GLU A 171 -9.23 5.21 -27.33
CA GLU A 171 -10.45 5.95 -27.05
C GLU A 171 -11.06 5.43 -25.73
N THR A 172 -11.31 6.33 -24.78
CA THR A 172 -12.26 6.07 -23.70
C THR A 172 -13.34 7.13 -23.76
N LYS A 173 -14.56 6.65 -24.00
CA LYS A 173 -15.80 7.42 -23.94
C LYS A 173 -16.07 7.81 -22.49
N GLU A 174 -16.19 9.10 -22.23
CA GLU A 174 -16.97 9.59 -21.09
C GLU A 174 -18.04 10.57 -21.60
N THR A 175 -19.24 10.02 -21.63
CA THR A 175 -20.53 10.56 -21.23
C THR A 175 -20.61 12.07 -20.96
N ASP A 176 -21.45 12.68 -21.79
CA ASP A 176 -21.93 14.06 -21.79
C ASP A 176 -22.73 14.39 -20.51
N CYS A 177 -22.49 15.55 -19.88
CA CYS A 177 -23.58 16.40 -19.43
C CYS A 177 -23.15 17.86 -19.16
N LEU A 178 -24.11 18.76 -19.40
CA LEU A 178 -24.21 20.18 -19.04
C LEU A 178 -23.64 21.19 -20.05
N LYS A 179 -24.43 21.37 -21.11
CA LYS A 179 -24.46 22.57 -21.95
C LYS A 179 -25.03 23.75 -21.16
N SER A 180 -24.17 24.62 -20.65
CA SER A 180 -24.44 26.06 -20.60
C SER A 180 -23.10 26.79 -20.47
N GLY A 181 -22.70 27.51 -21.53
CA GLY A 181 -21.39 28.18 -21.62
C GLY A 181 -20.50 27.74 -22.80
N SER A 182 -21.08 27.44 -23.97
CA SER A 182 -20.35 26.75 -25.06
C SER A 182 -19.44 27.62 -25.93
N SER A 183 -19.40 28.95 -25.78
CA SER A 183 -18.55 29.82 -26.63
C SER A 183 -17.17 30.06 -26.02
N SER A 184 -17.10 30.49 -24.76
CA SER A 184 -15.83 30.92 -24.12
C SER A 184 -14.90 29.75 -23.78
N MET A 185 -15.44 28.59 -23.42
CA MET A 185 -14.65 27.40 -23.05
C MET A 185 -14.00 26.73 -24.26
N SER A 186 -14.67 26.76 -25.41
CA SER A 186 -14.14 26.24 -26.66
C SER A 186 -12.97 27.09 -27.18
N GLU A 187 -13.07 28.42 -27.05
CA GLU A 187 -12.00 29.35 -27.43
C GLU A 187 -10.76 29.18 -26.54
N LEU A 188 -10.96 29.04 -25.22
CA LEU A 188 -9.86 28.78 -24.28
C LEU A 188 -9.16 27.45 -24.55
N LYS A 189 -9.91 26.37 -24.82
CA LYS A 189 -9.33 25.07 -25.18
C LYS A 189 -8.49 25.15 -26.45
N ALA A 190 -8.99 25.84 -27.48
CA ALA A 190 -8.26 26.01 -28.73
C ALA A 190 -6.96 26.82 -28.53
N LEU A 191 -6.98 27.84 -27.67
CA LEU A 191 -5.79 28.62 -27.37
C LEU A 191 -4.74 27.82 -26.60
N VAL A 192 -5.17 27.03 -25.60
CA VAL A 192 -4.28 26.15 -24.82
C VAL A 192 -3.66 25.08 -25.73
N GLU A 193 -4.45 24.44 -26.57
CA GLU A 193 -3.96 23.39 -27.48
C GLU A 193 -2.94 23.96 -28.49
N LYS A 194 -3.19 25.16 -29.00
CA LYS A 194 -2.26 25.86 -29.89
C LYS A 194 -0.93 26.16 -29.18
N GLU A 195 -0.97 26.73 -27.98
CA GLU A 195 0.25 27.11 -27.24
C GLU A 195 1.08 25.88 -26.85
N VAL A 196 0.42 24.81 -26.39
CA VAL A 196 1.08 23.54 -26.05
C VAL A 196 1.76 22.96 -27.28
N LYS A 197 1.11 23.01 -28.45
CA LYS A 197 1.69 22.51 -29.71
C LYS A 197 2.93 23.33 -30.12
N GLU A 198 2.87 24.65 -30.00
CA GLU A 198 4.00 25.53 -30.32
C GLU A 198 5.20 25.29 -29.39
N GLU A 199 4.97 25.16 -28.07
CA GLU A 199 6.02 24.85 -27.10
C GLU A 199 6.62 23.46 -27.30
N VAL A 200 5.80 22.45 -27.61
CA VAL A 200 6.30 21.10 -27.92
C VAL A 200 7.17 21.12 -29.17
N MET A 201 6.79 21.86 -30.22
CA MET A 201 7.61 22.00 -31.43
C MET A 201 8.93 22.70 -31.11
N ARG A 202 8.89 23.79 -30.33
CA ARG A 202 10.08 24.54 -29.91
C ARG A 202 11.06 23.67 -29.11
N LEU A 203 10.56 22.93 -28.12
CA LEU A 203 11.37 22.02 -27.31
C LEU A 203 11.95 20.88 -28.15
N THR A 204 11.17 20.30 -29.04
CA THR A 204 11.63 19.23 -29.94
C THR A 204 12.77 19.72 -30.84
N ALA A 205 12.64 20.92 -31.41
CA ALA A 205 13.71 21.52 -32.21
C ALA A 205 14.98 21.80 -31.39
N GLN A 206 14.82 22.30 -30.16
CA GLN A 206 15.95 22.57 -29.26
C GLN A 206 16.69 21.27 -28.85
N LEU A 207 15.95 20.20 -28.56
CA LEU A 207 16.53 18.89 -28.26
C LEU A 207 17.27 18.31 -29.47
N HIS A 208 16.69 18.43 -30.67
CA HIS A 208 17.33 17.96 -31.89
C HIS A 208 18.64 18.69 -32.16
N GLN A 209 18.66 20.02 -32.01
CA GLN A 209 19.88 20.82 -32.13
C GLN A 209 20.95 20.38 -31.13
N ARG A 210 20.58 20.18 -29.85
CA ARG A 210 21.52 19.73 -28.81
C ARG A 210 22.13 18.36 -29.10
N LEU A 211 21.32 17.43 -29.63
CA LEU A 211 21.81 16.09 -30.02
C LEU A 211 22.73 16.18 -31.24
N GLN A 212 22.42 17.04 -32.20
CA GLN A 212 23.26 17.25 -33.38
C GLN A 212 24.61 17.88 -33.00
N ASP A 213 24.60 18.95 -32.20
CA ASP A 213 25.83 19.59 -31.71
C ASP A 213 26.72 18.60 -30.94
N SER A 214 26.10 17.73 -30.12
CA SER A 214 26.83 16.68 -29.40
C SER A 214 27.43 15.64 -30.35
N THR A 215 26.71 15.29 -31.41
CA THR A 215 27.19 14.33 -32.43
C THR A 215 28.37 14.92 -33.20
N ASP A 216 28.28 16.18 -33.59
CA ASP A 216 29.36 16.89 -34.29
C ASP A 216 30.60 17.05 -33.40
N GLN A 217 30.42 17.31 -32.11
CA GLN A 217 31.52 17.35 -31.14
C GLN A 217 32.23 16.00 -31.01
N LEU A 218 31.48 14.91 -30.93
CA LEU A 218 32.06 13.56 -30.88
C LEU A 218 32.79 13.22 -32.19
N ASN A 219 32.18 13.52 -33.35
CA ASN A 219 32.81 13.30 -34.65
C ASN A 219 34.10 14.11 -34.80
N HIS A 220 34.11 15.36 -34.36
CA HIS A 220 35.33 16.18 -34.35
C HIS A 220 36.40 15.61 -33.39
N ALA A 221 36.01 15.14 -32.20
CA ALA A 221 36.93 14.49 -31.28
C ALA A 221 37.54 13.21 -31.86
N ILE A 222 36.74 12.39 -32.54
CA ILE A 222 37.18 11.19 -33.25
C ILE A 222 38.18 11.57 -34.35
N ALA A 223 37.85 12.51 -35.24
CA ALA A 223 38.75 12.97 -36.31
C ALA A 223 40.09 13.53 -35.77
N LYS A 224 40.04 14.24 -34.63
CA LYS A 224 41.24 14.73 -33.95
C LYS A 224 42.09 13.59 -33.40
N LEU A 225 41.49 12.54 -32.84
CA LEU A 225 42.21 11.36 -32.38
C LEU A 225 42.80 10.56 -33.54
N GLU A 226 42.06 10.38 -34.62
CA GLU A 226 42.51 9.70 -35.83
C GLU A 226 43.74 10.39 -36.44
N SER A 227 43.71 11.72 -36.60
CA SER A 227 44.88 12.47 -37.11
C SER A 227 46.11 12.36 -36.19
N ASN A 228 45.93 12.33 -34.87
CA ASN A 228 47.02 12.10 -33.91
C ASN A 228 47.59 10.68 -33.98
N ILE A 229 46.76 9.67 -34.29
CA ILE A 229 47.22 8.29 -34.49
C ILE A 229 48.01 8.17 -35.79
N HIS A 230 47.58 8.82 -36.87
CA HIS A 230 48.28 8.81 -38.16
C HIS A 230 49.58 9.62 -38.15
N GLY A 231 49.70 10.67 -37.31
CA GLY A 231 50.92 11.47 -37.16
C GLY A 231 52.01 10.85 -36.26
N LYS A 232 51.74 9.71 -35.61
CA LYS A 232 52.69 9.01 -34.72
C LYS A 232 53.26 7.71 -35.32
N LYS A 233 53.09 7.49 -36.63
CA LYS A 233 53.60 6.32 -37.36
C LYS A 233 54.71 6.71 -38.33
#